data_AF-A0A955PRD8-F1
#
_entry.id   AF-A0A955PRD8-F1
#
_cell.length_a   1.000
_cell.length_b   1.000
_cell.length_c   1.000
_cell.angle_alpha   90.00
_cell.angle_beta   90.00
_cell.angle_gamma   90.00
#
_symmetry.space_group_name_H-M   'P 1'
#
loop_
_entity.id
_entity.type
_entity.pdbx_description
1 polymer ?
#
loop_
_entity_poly.entity_id
_entity_poly.type
_entity_poly.pdbx_seq_one_letter_code
_entity_poly.pdbx_strand_id
1 'polypeptide(L)'
;MLWGRPAFAGSESTTTDVRPGVKYTHRVDTPPDLPQDIHILEIDLNNPAISFQTGLGRGVAVGRETIPTQADRIENSLAAVNADFSGFTGSTQAPQNICVQEGELITTPNFRTAIGISEYNEARIGFWNSTSPPAFSWQGFVRDEQGNKHGVIQQNQDLNPGWLCVNTYHYAESHLSRGGEFEDEVEALIDQDGTVLSIHDNSDGIPIPENAWVLIGRTTAGQWILDNLTVGEKVVYGRNTAPDWREYPTLVGAG
;
A
#
# COMPACT_ATOMS: atom_id res chain seq x y z
N MET A 1 7.22 27.95 -19.64
CA MET A 1 6.69 28.94 -18.68
C MET A 1 7.38 28.66 -17.35
N LEU A 2 8.41 29.43 -16.99
CA LEU A 2 9.04 29.29 -15.67
C LEU A 2 8.11 29.96 -14.65
N TRP A 3 7.55 29.18 -13.74
CA TRP A 3 6.90 29.73 -12.55
C TRP A 3 7.98 30.32 -11.65
N GLY A 4 8.14 31.64 -11.69
CA GLY A 4 8.96 32.35 -10.71
C GLY A 4 8.34 32.16 -9.33
N ARG A 5 9.16 31.82 -8.33
CA ARG A 5 8.73 31.81 -6.93
C ARG A 5 8.17 33.20 -6.60
N PRO A 6 6.95 33.34 -6.02
CA PRO A 6 6.52 34.62 -5.49
C PRO A 6 7.56 35.10 -4.47
N ALA A 7 7.88 36.39 -4.50
CA ALA A 7 8.76 36.99 -3.51
C ALA A 7 8.08 36.89 -2.13
N PHE A 8 8.70 36.18 -1.19
CA PHE A 8 8.25 36.13 0.20
C PHE A 8 8.56 37.48 0.87
N ALA A 9 7.61 38.02 1.64
CA ALA A 9 7.83 39.25 2.40
C ALA A 9 8.77 39.01 3.60
N GLY A 10 8.82 37.77 4.09
CA GLY A 10 9.75 37.29 5.11
C GLY A 10 9.63 35.77 5.32
N SER A 11 10.65 35.18 5.91
CA SER A 11 10.66 33.79 6.39
C SER A 11 11.34 33.79 7.76
N GLU A 12 10.66 33.23 8.77
CA GLU A 12 11.21 33.02 10.10
C GLU A 12 11.29 31.52 10.37
N SER A 13 12.39 31.05 10.96
CA SER A 13 12.56 29.63 11.28
C SER A 13 13.28 29.42 12.60
N THR A 14 12.80 28.45 13.39
CA THR A 14 13.47 27.95 14.60
C THR A 14 13.77 26.48 14.42
N THR A 15 15.04 26.08 14.61
CA THR A 15 15.50 24.69 14.53
C THR A 15 15.92 24.19 15.90
N THR A 16 15.48 22.99 16.26
CA THR A 16 15.82 22.30 17.50
C THR A 16 16.39 20.92 17.18
N ASP A 17 17.54 20.59 17.75
CA ASP A 17 18.04 19.21 17.77
C ASP A 17 17.15 18.39 18.71
N VAL A 18 16.34 17.49 18.16
CA VAL A 18 15.39 16.67 18.94
C VAL A 18 16.15 15.55 19.66
N ARG A 19 17.04 14.90 18.92
CA ARG A 19 17.96 13.85 19.38
C ARG A 19 19.06 13.65 18.32
N PRO A 20 20.14 12.90 18.58
CA PRO A 20 21.15 12.61 17.55
C PRO A 20 20.50 12.07 16.27
N GLY A 21 20.82 12.70 15.13
CA GLY A 21 20.28 12.35 13.80
C GLY A 21 18.87 12.87 13.50
N VAL A 22 18.23 13.64 14.39
CA VAL A 22 16.88 14.20 14.16
C VAL A 22 16.83 15.67 14.53
N LYS A 23 16.44 16.50 13.56
CA LYS A 23 16.21 17.94 13.76
C LYS A 23 14.78 18.30 13.40
N TYR A 24 14.18 19.14 14.22
CA TYR A 24 12.87 19.70 13.94
C TYR A 24 13.02 21.19 13.64
N THR A 25 12.45 21.64 12.52
CA THR A 25 12.38 23.05 12.14
C THR A 25 10.93 23.48 12.05
N HIS A 26 10.57 24.50 12.81
CA HIS A 26 9.32 25.26 12.64
C HIS A 26 9.63 26.48 11.78
N ARG A 27 8.96 26.61 10.64
CA ARG A 27 9.16 27.71 9.68
C ARG A 27 7.83 28.37 9.36
N VAL A 28 7.80 29.70 9.44
CA VAL A 28 6.66 30.51 9.00
C VAL A 28 7.10 31.33 7.78
N ASP A 29 6.55 30.97 6.62
CA ASP A 29 6.76 31.74 5.40
C ASP A 29 5.59 32.73 5.23
N THR A 30 5.88 34.00 4.91
CA THR A 30 4.85 35.04 4.71
C THR A 30 4.82 35.50 3.26
N PRO A 31 4.26 34.69 2.33
CA PRO A 31 3.98 35.18 0.99
C PRO A 31 2.86 36.25 1.04
N PRO A 32 2.71 37.07 -0.02
CA PRO A 32 1.78 38.20 -0.01
C PRO A 32 0.32 37.86 0.32
N ASP A 33 -0.14 36.63 0.00
CA ASP A 33 -1.56 36.28 0.05
C ASP A 33 -1.96 35.48 1.30
N LEU A 34 -1.09 34.64 1.86
CA LEU A 34 -1.41 33.82 3.03
C LEU A 34 -0.15 33.28 3.74
N PRO A 35 0.06 33.57 5.03
CA PRO A 35 1.12 32.94 5.82
C PRO A 35 1.03 31.41 5.77
N GLN A 36 2.18 30.75 5.64
CA GLN A 36 2.30 29.29 5.65
C GLN A 36 3.03 28.86 6.92
N ASP A 37 2.37 28.03 7.72
CA ASP A 37 2.94 27.41 8.91
C ASP A 37 3.48 26.01 8.56
N ILE A 38 4.79 25.82 8.67
CA ILE A 38 5.51 24.68 8.09
C ILE A 38 6.32 23.97 9.18
N HIS A 39 6.11 22.66 9.28
CA HIS A 39 6.80 21.77 10.20
C HIS A 39 7.69 20.82 9.40
N ILE A 40 8.99 20.82 9.69
CA ILE A 40 9.99 20.02 8.96
C ILE A 40 10.72 19.14 9.96
N LEU A 41 10.81 17.85 9.65
CA LEU A 41 11.66 16.91 10.37
C LEU A 41 12.77 16.44 9.43
N GLU A 42 14.01 16.78 9.76
CA GLU A 42 15.20 16.32 9.05
C GLU A 42 15.78 15.13 9.80
N ILE A 43 15.99 14.03 9.07
CA ILE A 43 16.38 12.76 9.65
C ILE A 43 17.60 12.22 8.91
N ASP A 44 18.64 11.86 9.66
CA ASP A 44 19.81 11.15 9.16
C ASP A 44 19.54 9.65 9.07
N LEU A 45 19.33 9.14 7.86
CA LEU A 45 19.08 7.72 7.59
C LEU A 45 20.28 6.83 7.94
N ASN A 46 21.50 7.39 8.05
CA ASN A 46 22.69 6.61 8.42
C ASN A 46 22.85 6.45 9.94
N ASN A 47 22.01 7.10 10.74
CA ASN A 47 22.06 6.93 12.18
C ASN A 47 21.40 5.59 12.57
N PRO A 48 22.17 4.62 13.12
CA PRO A 48 21.67 3.26 13.39
C PRO A 48 20.61 3.20 14.49
N ALA A 49 20.38 4.28 15.24
CA ALA A 49 19.33 4.36 16.24
C ALA A 49 17.97 4.78 15.65
N ILE A 50 17.90 5.06 14.34
CA ILE A 50 16.70 5.54 13.65
C ILE A 50 16.27 4.49 12.63
N SER A 51 14.98 4.17 12.62
CA SER A 51 14.34 3.38 11.59
C SER A 51 13.10 4.09 11.08
N PHE A 52 12.66 3.69 9.89
CA PHE A 52 11.42 4.15 9.28
C PHE A 52 10.53 2.95 9.01
N GLN A 53 9.23 3.17 9.09
CA GLN A 53 8.23 2.20 8.68
C GLN A 53 6.99 2.94 8.19
N THR A 54 6.23 2.29 7.32
CA THR A 54 4.88 2.73 7.00
C THR A 54 3.95 2.39 8.17
N GLY A 55 3.03 3.31 8.50
CA GLY A 55 1.92 3.04 9.42
C GLY A 55 0.65 2.73 8.64
N LEU A 56 -0.08 1.70 9.07
CA LEU A 56 -1.42 1.39 8.58
C LEU A 56 -2.46 1.77 9.63
N GLY A 57 -3.58 2.35 9.20
CA GLY A 57 -4.69 2.62 10.09
C GLY A 57 -5.21 1.30 10.68
N ARG A 58 -5.30 1.19 12.01
CA ARG A 58 -5.72 -0.04 12.69
C ARG A 58 -4.80 -1.26 12.48
N GLY A 59 -3.63 -1.08 11.88
CA GLY A 59 -2.70 -2.18 11.56
C GLY A 59 -3.09 -3.03 10.35
N VAL A 60 -4.06 -2.60 9.55
CA VAL A 60 -4.54 -3.29 8.34
C VAL A 60 -4.75 -2.29 7.20
N ALA A 61 -4.87 -2.77 5.97
CA ALA A 61 -5.07 -1.93 4.79
C ALA A 61 -6.40 -1.16 4.88
N VAL A 62 -7.51 -1.84 5.16
CA VAL A 62 -8.85 -1.25 5.24
C VAL A 62 -9.09 -0.66 6.61
N GLY A 63 -9.03 0.66 6.68
CA GLY A 63 -9.33 1.38 7.90
C GLY A 63 -8.68 2.75 7.92
N ARG A 64 -9.23 3.63 8.76
CA ARG A 64 -8.63 4.93 9.05
C ARG A 64 -8.50 5.10 10.55
N GLU A 65 -7.42 5.77 10.91
CA GLU A 65 -7.03 6.06 12.28
C GLU A 65 -6.21 7.36 12.25
N THR A 66 -6.25 8.12 13.35
CA THR A 66 -5.49 9.37 13.44
C THR A 66 -4.00 9.08 13.53
N ILE A 67 -3.16 10.03 13.09
CA ILE A 67 -1.70 9.87 13.14
C ILE A 67 -1.18 9.59 14.56
N PRO A 68 -1.65 10.27 15.63
CA PRO A 68 -1.21 9.93 16.99
C PRO A 68 -1.52 8.49 17.37
N THR A 69 -2.73 7.98 17.10
CA THR A 69 -3.09 6.61 17.46
C THR A 69 -2.31 5.57 16.64
N GLN A 70 -2.03 5.85 15.36
CA GLN A 70 -1.13 4.99 14.57
C GLN A 70 0.31 4.99 15.12
N ALA A 71 0.82 6.17 15.50
CA ALA A 71 2.16 6.32 16.06
C ALA A 71 2.29 5.61 17.42
N ASP A 72 1.28 5.68 18.28
CA ASP A 72 1.25 5.01 19.59
C ASP A 72 1.31 3.48 19.48
N ARG A 73 0.86 2.91 18.36
CA ARG A 73 0.93 1.47 18.08
C ARG A 73 2.35 1.01 17.71
N ILE A 74 3.16 1.93 17.21
CA ILE A 74 4.54 1.68 16.81
C ILE A 74 5.45 1.93 18.01
N GLU A 75 6.12 0.88 18.47
CA GLU A 75 7.03 0.97 19.60
C GLU A 75 8.14 2.00 19.32
N ASN A 76 8.40 2.87 20.29
CA ASN A 76 9.44 3.90 20.21
C ASN A 76 9.26 4.89 19.04
N SER A 77 8.04 5.10 18.56
CA SER A 77 7.73 6.13 17.56
C SER A 77 8.12 7.52 18.08
N LEU A 78 8.95 8.23 17.32
CA LEU A 78 9.40 9.59 17.65
C LEU A 78 8.51 10.65 16.99
N ALA A 79 8.06 10.38 15.76
CA ALA A 79 7.27 11.28 14.95
C ALA A 79 6.58 10.48 13.84
N ALA A 80 5.45 11.00 13.36
CA ALA A 80 4.72 10.44 12.24
C ALA A 80 4.03 11.55 11.44
N VAL A 81 3.82 11.30 10.15
CA VAL A 81 3.06 12.16 9.23
C VAL A 81 2.11 11.30 8.42
N ASN A 82 1.03 11.88 7.90
CA ASN A 82 0.21 11.19 6.90
C ASN A 82 0.98 11.02 5.59
N ALA A 83 0.69 9.95 4.83
CA ALA A 83 1.40 9.60 3.61
C ALA A 83 0.47 9.50 2.39
N ASP A 84 -0.10 8.32 2.12
CA ASP A 84 -0.89 8.04 0.92
C ASP A 84 -2.30 8.66 0.95
N PHE A 85 -2.93 8.72 -0.23
CA PHE A 85 -4.36 8.89 -0.35
C PHE A 85 -5.06 7.63 0.15
N SER A 86 -6.13 7.84 0.92
CA SER A 86 -7.08 6.80 1.28
C SER A 86 -8.46 7.22 0.80
N GLY A 87 -9.25 6.28 0.32
CA GLY A 87 -10.61 6.57 -0.10
C GLY A 87 -11.49 7.14 1.03
N PHE A 88 -12.38 8.08 0.69
CA PHE A 88 -13.44 8.57 1.59
C PHE A 88 -14.72 7.71 1.40
N THR A 89 -15.84 8.11 2.01
CA THR A 89 -17.11 7.35 2.05
C THR A 89 -17.43 6.60 0.74
N GLY A 90 -17.70 5.30 0.83
CA GLY A 90 -18.12 4.46 -0.32
C GLY A 90 -16.99 3.68 -1.02
N SER A 91 -15.75 3.78 -0.54
CA SER A 91 -14.60 2.95 -0.96
C SER A 91 -14.06 2.13 0.22
N THR A 92 -13.18 1.16 -0.04
CA THR A 92 -12.55 0.30 0.98
C THR A 92 -11.70 1.06 2.01
N GLN A 93 -11.55 2.39 1.91
CA GLN A 93 -10.72 3.22 2.80
C GLN A 93 -9.25 2.77 2.88
N ALA A 94 -8.82 1.88 1.99
CA ALA A 94 -7.45 1.40 1.90
C ALA A 94 -6.51 2.48 1.29
N PRO A 95 -5.19 2.38 1.53
CA PRO A 95 -4.19 3.09 0.75
C PRO A 95 -4.44 2.88 -0.74
N GLN A 96 -4.42 3.95 -1.53
CA GLN A 96 -4.75 3.89 -2.94
C GLN A 96 -3.56 3.51 -3.82
N ASN A 97 -2.33 3.70 -3.35
CA ASN A 97 -1.11 3.41 -4.08
C ASN A 97 -0.28 2.34 -3.33
N ILE A 98 0.97 2.10 -3.78
CA ILE A 98 1.83 1.08 -3.20
C ILE A 98 2.13 1.36 -1.73
N CYS A 99 1.96 0.34 -0.90
CA CYS A 99 2.41 0.34 0.48
C CYS A 99 3.21 -0.94 0.71
N VAL A 100 4.45 -0.79 1.19
CA VAL A 100 5.27 -1.89 1.69
C VAL A 100 5.58 -1.59 3.14
N GLN A 101 5.18 -2.51 4.02
CA GLN A 101 5.43 -2.46 5.46
C GLN A 101 6.32 -3.64 5.82
N GLU A 102 7.45 -3.37 6.45
CA GLU A 102 8.39 -4.40 6.93
C GLU A 102 8.83 -5.41 5.84
N GLY A 103 8.93 -4.94 4.60
CA GLY A 103 9.29 -5.80 3.47
C GLY A 103 8.16 -6.69 2.95
N GLU A 104 6.91 -6.43 3.34
CA GLU A 104 5.72 -7.04 2.76
C GLU A 104 4.93 -6.04 1.90
N LEU A 105 4.61 -6.42 0.67
CA LEU A 105 3.71 -5.63 -0.18
C LEU A 105 2.28 -5.72 0.38
N ILE A 106 1.78 -4.61 0.91
CA ILE A 106 0.43 -4.49 1.47
C ILE A 106 -0.58 -4.13 0.37
N THR A 107 -0.34 -3.04 -0.36
CA THR A 107 -1.20 -2.56 -1.46
C THR A 107 -0.39 -2.36 -2.73
N THR A 108 -1.06 -2.42 -3.88
CA THR A 108 -0.40 -2.36 -5.20
C THR A 108 -0.27 -0.93 -5.72
N PRO A 109 0.72 -0.65 -6.62
CA PRO A 109 0.87 0.68 -7.19
C PRO A 109 -0.29 1.13 -8.08
N ASN A 110 -0.59 2.43 -8.11
CA ASN A 110 -1.68 3.03 -8.90
C ASN A 110 -1.21 4.11 -9.91
N PHE A 111 0.00 3.98 -10.45
CA PHE A 111 0.62 4.92 -11.40
C PHE A 111 0.95 6.31 -10.82
N ARG A 112 1.24 6.36 -9.53
CA ARG A 112 1.62 7.60 -8.83
C ARG A 112 3.00 7.49 -8.21
N THR A 113 3.51 8.65 -7.80
CA THR A 113 4.81 8.78 -7.14
C THR A 113 4.77 8.09 -5.78
N ALA A 114 5.88 7.47 -5.39
CA ALA A 114 6.09 6.91 -4.07
C ALA A 114 7.46 7.32 -3.53
N ILE A 115 7.64 7.17 -2.22
CA ILE A 115 8.91 7.25 -1.53
C ILE A 115 9.23 5.92 -0.87
N GLY A 116 10.41 5.39 -1.15
CA GLY A 116 10.92 4.16 -0.54
C GLY A 116 12.21 4.41 0.21
N ILE A 117 12.41 3.70 1.32
CA ILE A 117 13.68 3.60 2.03
C ILE A 117 14.16 2.17 1.87
N SER A 118 15.32 2.01 1.25
CA SER A 118 15.92 0.70 0.99
C SER A 118 16.54 0.08 2.23
N GLU A 119 16.88 -1.21 2.15
CA GLU A 119 17.65 -1.93 3.19
C GLU A 119 19.03 -1.29 3.48
N TYR A 120 19.53 -0.44 2.57
CA TYR A 120 20.80 0.29 2.70
C TYR A 120 20.64 1.73 3.20
N ASN A 121 19.47 2.09 3.75
CA ASN A 121 19.15 3.43 4.23
C ASN A 121 19.20 4.52 3.13
N GLU A 122 19.01 4.13 1.86
CA GLU A 122 18.85 5.09 0.76
C GLU A 122 17.38 5.41 0.56
N ALA A 123 17.03 6.70 0.61
CA ALA A 123 15.72 7.18 0.19
C ALA A 123 15.65 7.37 -1.33
N ARG A 124 14.55 6.91 -1.93
CA ARG A 124 14.25 7.13 -3.35
C ARG A 124 12.83 7.63 -3.53
N ILE A 125 12.68 8.68 -4.33
CA ILE A 125 11.39 9.21 -4.77
C ILE A 125 11.28 8.97 -6.26
N GLY A 126 10.19 8.37 -6.71
CA GLY A 126 9.99 7.99 -8.09
C GLY A 126 8.60 7.43 -8.33
N PHE A 127 8.30 7.03 -9.57
CA PHE A 127 7.06 6.31 -9.84
C PHE A 127 7.26 4.82 -9.55
N TRP A 128 6.20 4.13 -9.16
CA TRP A 128 6.11 2.68 -9.23
C TRP A 128 4.85 2.43 -10.13
N ASN A 129 5.00 2.18 -11.44
CA ASN A 129 3.89 2.23 -12.43
C ASN A 129 3.60 0.85 -13.08
N SER A 130 3.01 0.68 -14.28
CA SER A 130 2.78 -0.63 -14.97
C SER A 130 2.99 -0.68 -16.50
N THR A 131 3.58 0.32 -17.16
CA THR A 131 3.67 0.32 -18.65
C THR A 131 5.00 0.86 -19.23
N SER A 132 5.82 -0.07 -19.74
CA SER A 132 7.00 0.07 -20.63
C SER A 132 8.14 1.06 -20.25
N PRO A 133 9.40 0.68 -20.50
CA PRO A 133 10.57 1.39 -19.97
C PRO A 133 10.74 2.83 -20.51
N PRO A 134 11.28 3.75 -19.68
CA PRO A 134 11.88 3.49 -18.37
C PRO A 134 10.88 3.62 -17.20
N ALA A 135 9.59 3.48 -17.46
CA ALA A 135 8.54 3.72 -16.49
C ALA A 135 8.16 2.37 -15.80
N PHE A 136 8.81 2.13 -14.66
CA PHE A 136 8.36 1.41 -13.46
C PHE A 136 7.15 0.44 -13.59
N SER A 137 7.17 -0.87 -13.29
CA SER A 137 6.02 -1.75 -13.66
C SER A 137 5.46 -2.77 -12.63
N TRP A 138 4.19 -2.65 -12.17
CA TRP A 138 3.37 -3.64 -11.45
C TRP A 138 2.85 -4.67 -12.45
N GLN A 139 3.17 -5.92 -12.18
CA GLN A 139 2.63 -7.05 -12.91
C GLN A 139 2.18 -8.10 -11.89
N GLY A 140 0.91 -8.00 -11.51
CA GLY A 140 0.20 -9.03 -10.75
C GLY A 140 -0.44 -10.04 -11.68
N PHE A 141 -0.32 -11.33 -11.38
CA PHE A 141 -1.07 -12.37 -12.08
C PHE A 141 -1.25 -13.62 -11.23
N VAL A 142 -2.34 -14.34 -11.47
CA VAL A 142 -2.49 -15.74 -11.04
C VAL A 142 -2.35 -16.63 -12.26
N ARG A 143 -1.70 -17.78 -12.07
CA ARG A 143 -1.58 -18.83 -13.07
C ARG A 143 -1.90 -20.19 -12.44
N ASP A 144 -2.77 -20.97 -13.06
CA ASP A 144 -3.11 -22.34 -12.64
C ASP A 144 -2.02 -23.37 -13.06
N GLU A 145 -2.25 -24.64 -12.75
CA GLU A 145 -1.31 -25.73 -13.11
C GLU A 145 -1.23 -25.98 -14.63
N GLN A 146 -2.29 -25.68 -15.36
CA GLN A 146 -2.36 -25.86 -16.82
C GLN A 146 -1.73 -24.68 -17.58
N GLY A 147 -1.37 -23.62 -16.88
CA GLY A 147 -0.71 -22.44 -17.41
C GLY A 147 -1.68 -21.33 -17.85
N ASN A 148 -2.99 -21.47 -17.63
CA ASN A 148 -3.94 -20.39 -17.85
C ASN A 148 -3.62 -19.26 -16.87
N LYS A 149 -3.65 -18.03 -17.37
CA LYS A 149 -3.17 -16.86 -16.65
C LYS A 149 -4.20 -15.75 -16.68
N HIS A 150 -4.44 -15.11 -15.54
CA HIS A 150 -5.24 -13.89 -15.44
C HIS A 150 -4.48 -12.81 -14.67
N GLY A 151 -4.64 -11.55 -15.10
CA GLY A 151 -4.02 -10.40 -14.44
C GLY A 151 -4.68 -10.13 -13.09
N VAL A 152 -3.87 -9.85 -12.06
CA VAL A 152 -4.32 -9.34 -10.77
C VAL A 152 -4.19 -7.83 -10.80
N ILE A 153 -5.32 -7.15 -10.62
CA ILE A 153 -5.43 -5.69 -10.75
C ILE A 153 -4.93 -5.02 -9.48
N GLN A 154 -5.39 -5.48 -8.32
CA GLN A 154 -5.04 -4.90 -7.03
C GLN A 154 -4.89 -5.94 -5.91
N GLN A 155 -4.21 -5.53 -4.83
CA GLN A 155 -4.11 -6.30 -3.59
C GLN A 155 -4.58 -5.45 -2.40
N ASN A 156 -5.42 -6.02 -1.53
CA ASN A 156 -5.97 -5.39 -0.33
C ASN A 156 -6.62 -4.02 -0.58
N GLN A 157 -7.31 -3.86 -1.70
CA GLN A 157 -7.89 -2.60 -2.16
C GLN A 157 -9.28 -2.84 -2.77
N ASP A 158 -9.84 -1.81 -3.42
CA ASP A 158 -11.17 -1.86 -4.04
C ASP A 158 -11.31 -3.00 -5.06
N LEU A 159 -12.54 -3.53 -5.14
CA LEU A 159 -12.91 -4.58 -6.07
C LEU A 159 -14.06 -4.10 -6.97
N ASN A 160 -13.78 -3.96 -8.27
CA ASN A 160 -14.76 -3.55 -9.26
C ASN A 160 -15.19 -4.72 -10.16
N PRO A 161 -16.36 -4.63 -10.82
CA PRO A 161 -16.79 -5.61 -11.80
C PRO A 161 -15.71 -5.90 -12.86
N GLY A 162 -15.45 -7.18 -13.12
CA GLY A 162 -14.45 -7.66 -14.07
C GLY A 162 -13.01 -7.64 -13.55
N TRP A 163 -12.77 -7.18 -12.32
CA TRP A 163 -11.43 -7.21 -11.72
C TRP A 163 -11.20 -8.53 -11.00
N LEU A 164 -9.95 -8.97 -11.07
CA LEU A 164 -9.39 -10.03 -10.24
C LEU A 164 -8.42 -9.36 -9.26
N CYS A 165 -8.66 -9.52 -7.95
CA CYS A 165 -7.87 -8.93 -6.89
C CYS A 165 -7.41 -10.00 -5.90
N VAL A 166 -6.45 -9.66 -5.05
CA VAL A 166 -5.99 -10.53 -3.95
C VAL A 166 -6.20 -9.82 -2.62
N ASN A 167 -6.83 -10.49 -1.67
CA ASN A 167 -6.88 -10.05 -0.28
C ASN A 167 -6.04 -10.99 0.58
N THR A 168 -5.33 -10.41 1.54
CA THR A 168 -4.44 -11.12 2.47
C THR A 168 -4.95 -10.92 3.90
N TYR A 169 -4.28 -11.53 4.87
CA TYR A 169 -4.53 -11.29 6.28
C TYR A 169 -4.55 -9.79 6.66
N HIS A 170 -3.77 -8.97 5.97
CA HIS A 170 -3.68 -7.52 6.17
C HIS A 170 -4.84 -6.73 5.56
N TYR A 171 -5.84 -7.36 4.93
CA TYR A 171 -6.92 -6.63 4.29
C TYR A 171 -7.75 -5.81 5.28
N ALA A 172 -8.31 -6.41 6.32
CA ALA A 172 -9.19 -5.73 7.28
C ALA A 172 -9.06 -6.34 8.70
N GLU A 173 -9.47 -5.60 9.74
CA GLU A 173 -9.38 -6.07 11.15
C GLU A 173 -10.19 -7.35 11.42
N SER A 174 -11.25 -7.59 10.63
CA SER A 174 -12.02 -8.82 10.73
C SER A 174 -11.28 -10.03 10.16
N HIS A 175 -10.20 -9.80 9.41
CA HIS A 175 -9.51 -10.77 8.57
C HIS A 175 -10.45 -11.53 7.64
N LEU A 176 -11.59 -10.93 7.28
CA LEU A 176 -12.49 -11.45 6.27
C LEU A 176 -12.08 -10.89 4.91
N SER A 177 -12.21 -11.70 3.87
CA SER A 177 -11.89 -11.33 2.49
C SER A 177 -12.73 -10.21 1.89
N ARG A 178 -13.83 -9.81 2.55
CA ARG A 178 -14.66 -8.66 2.16
C ARG A 178 -15.41 -8.07 3.35
N GLY A 179 -15.92 -6.84 3.17
CA GLY A 179 -16.86 -6.20 4.09
C GLY A 179 -18.18 -5.88 3.39
N GLY A 180 -19.27 -6.50 3.83
CA GLY A 180 -20.61 -6.35 3.24
C GLY A 180 -21.01 -7.50 2.31
N GLU A 181 -22.27 -7.50 1.86
CA GLU A 181 -22.79 -8.45 0.88
C GLU A 181 -22.62 -7.88 -0.54
N PHE A 182 -21.86 -8.57 -1.37
CA PHE A 182 -21.81 -8.30 -2.81
C PHE A 182 -22.34 -9.51 -3.57
N GLU A 183 -23.31 -9.26 -4.43
CA GLU A 183 -23.73 -10.19 -5.49
C GLU A 183 -22.70 -10.12 -6.62
N ASP A 184 -22.46 -11.23 -7.31
CA ASP A 184 -21.52 -11.45 -8.43
C ASP A 184 -20.03 -11.71 -8.11
N GLU A 185 -19.72 -12.17 -6.90
CA GLU A 185 -18.36 -12.46 -6.43
C GLU A 185 -18.05 -13.96 -6.31
N VAL A 186 -16.85 -14.33 -6.76
CA VAL A 186 -16.27 -15.66 -6.55
C VAL A 186 -14.94 -15.50 -5.79
N GLU A 187 -14.76 -16.29 -4.76
CA GLU A 187 -13.61 -16.25 -3.86
C GLU A 187 -12.94 -17.62 -3.78
N ALA A 188 -11.61 -17.67 -3.95
CA ALA A 188 -10.81 -18.87 -3.73
C ALA A 188 -9.80 -18.62 -2.60
N LEU A 189 -9.92 -19.39 -1.50
CA LEU A 189 -8.93 -19.38 -0.41
C LEU A 189 -7.75 -20.26 -0.80
N ILE A 190 -6.55 -19.70 -0.71
CA ILE A 190 -5.31 -20.34 -1.16
C ILE A 190 -4.26 -20.24 -0.05
N ASP A 191 -3.58 -21.35 0.23
CA ASP A 191 -2.51 -21.38 1.24
C ASP A 191 -1.19 -20.76 0.74
N GLN A 192 -0.22 -20.59 1.65
CA GLN A 192 1.13 -20.10 1.37
C GLN A 192 1.89 -20.90 0.31
N ASP A 193 1.57 -22.20 0.15
CA ASP A 193 2.20 -23.09 -0.82
C ASP A 193 1.47 -23.05 -2.17
N GLY A 194 0.43 -22.22 -2.30
CA GLY A 194 -0.38 -22.06 -3.50
C GLY A 194 -1.48 -23.08 -3.68
N THR A 195 -1.83 -23.89 -2.67
CA THR A 195 -2.93 -24.86 -2.79
C THR A 195 -4.28 -24.18 -2.66
N VAL A 196 -5.20 -24.42 -3.61
CA VAL A 196 -6.60 -23.99 -3.49
C VAL A 196 -7.30 -24.82 -2.41
N LEU A 197 -7.70 -24.17 -1.32
CA LEU A 197 -8.34 -24.84 -0.16
C LEU A 197 -9.86 -24.90 -0.29
N SER A 198 -10.48 -23.85 -0.82
CA SER A 198 -11.92 -23.77 -1.03
C SER A 198 -12.25 -22.71 -2.07
N ILE A 199 -13.36 -22.89 -2.78
CA ILE A 199 -13.92 -21.92 -3.71
C ILE A 199 -15.37 -21.66 -3.30
N HIS A 200 -15.76 -20.39 -3.22
CA HIS A 200 -17.10 -19.98 -2.85
C HIS A 200 -17.65 -19.01 -3.90
N ASP A 201 -18.93 -19.17 -4.21
CA ASP A 201 -19.66 -18.35 -5.18
C ASP A 201 -20.81 -17.65 -4.44
N ASN A 202 -20.78 -16.32 -4.40
CA ASN A 202 -21.78 -15.48 -3.76
C ASN A 202 -22.06 -15.87 -2.29
N SER A 203 -21.01 -16.18 -1.52
CA SER A 203 -21.10 -16.54 -0.09
C SER A 203 -20.68 -15.40 0.84
N ASP A 204 -20.87 -15.56 2.15
CA ASP A 204 -20.22 -14.68 3.13
C ASP A 204 -18.68 -14.64 2.96
N GLY A 205 -18.07 -13.55 3.42
CA GLY A 205 -16.62 -13.37 3.33
C GLY A 205 -15.86 -14.47 4.08
N ILE A 206 -14.75 -14.91 3.48
CA ILE A 206 -13.92 -16.01 3.98
C ILE A 206 -12.90 -15.46 4.99
N PRO A 207 -12.76 -16.08 6.18
CA PRO A 207 -11.62 -15.81 7.07
C PRO A 207 -10.30 -16.11 6.36
N ILE A 208 -9.38 -15.16 6.35
CA ILE A 208 -8.05 -15.28 5.77
C ILE A 208 -7.05 -15.52 6.91
N PRO A 209 -6.43 -16.71 7.01
CA PRO A 209 -5.28 -16.93 7.89
C PRO A 209 -4.03 -16.12 7.49
N GLU A 210 -3.12 -15.87 8.44
CA GLU A 210 -1.83 -15.18 8.18
C GLU A 210 -1.04 -15.77 7.01
N ASN A 211 -1.03 -17.11 6.91
CA ASN A 211 -0.29 -17.86 5.89
C ASN A 211 -1.17 -18.25 4.69
N ALA A 212 -2.14 -17.40 4.35
CA ALA A 212 -3.06 -17.64 3.26
C ALA A 212 -3.49 -16.30 2.62
N TRP A 213 -4.13 -16.42 1.47
CA TRP A 213 -4.67 -15.30 0.73
C TRP A 213 -5.92 -15.75 -0.02
N VAL A 214 -6.77 -14.78 -0.34
CA VAL A 214 -8.00 -15.00 -1.11
C VAL A 214 -7.84 -14.33 -2.47
N LEU A 215 -7.99 -15.13 -3.51
CA LEU A 215 -8.22 -14.62 -4.86
C LEU A 215 -9.70 -14.30 -4.98
N ILE A 216 -10.02 -13.06 -5.32
CA ILE A 216 -11.41 -12.60 -5.43
C ILE A 216 -11.64 -11.99 -6.81
N GLY A 217 -12.71 -12.43 -7.47
CA GLY A 217 -13.06 -11.99 -8.82
C GLY A 217 -14.54 -11.66 -8.93
N ARG A 218 -14.84 -10.58 -9.67
CA ARG A 218 -16.22 -10.20 -10.01
C ARG A 218 -16.55 -10.45 -11.45
N THR A 219 -17.81 -10.80 -11.72
CA THR A 219 -18.34 -11.02 -13.07
C THR A 219 -17.44 -11.94 -13.92
N THR A 220 -16.79 -11.42 -14.97
CA THR A 220 -15.90 -12.20 -15.84
C THR A 220 -14.66 -12.74 -15.13
N ALA A 221 -14.14 -12.02 -14.13
CA ALA A 221 -13.01 -12.49 -13.34
C ALA A 221 -13.42 -13.57 -12.33
N GLY A 222 -14.64 -13.49 -11.79
CA GLY A 222 -15.20 -14.55 -10.95
C GLY A 222 -15.43 -15.83 -11.75
N GLN A 223 -15.96 -15.71 -12.98
CA GLN A 223 -16.11 -16.85 -13.89
C GLN A 223 -14.75 -17.48 -14.22
N TRP A 224 -13.69 -16.67 -14.39
CA TRP A 224 -12.34 -17.21 -14.60
C TRP A 224 -11.89 -18.10 -13.43
N ILE A 225 -12.19 -17.73 -12.18
CA ILE A 225 -11.91 -18.57 -11.01
C ILE A 225 -12.67 -19.90 -11.12
N LEU A 226 -13.96 -19.88 -11.43
CA LEU A 226 -14.77 -21.10 -11.54
C LEU A 226 -14.33 -22.03 -12.68
N ASP A 227 -13.89 -21.45 -13.79
CA ASP A 227 -13.53 -22.21 -14.99
C ASP A 227 -12.12 -22.80 -14.94
N ASN A 228 -11.22 -22.18 -14.17
CA ASN A 228 -9.79 -22.51 -14.18
C ASN A 228 -9.31 -23.06 -12.85
N LEU A 229 -10.01 -22.80 -11.73
CA LEU A 229 -9.58 -23.24 -10.42
C LEU A 229 -10.34 -24.46 -9.88
N THR A 230 -9.61 -25.40 -9.30
CA THR A 230 -10.12 -26.59 -8.62
C THR A 230 -9.49 -26.76 -7.24
N VAL A 231 -10.31 -27.10 -6.24
CA VAL A 231 -9.81 -27.40 -4.88
C VAL A 231 -8.75 -28.52 -4.91
N GLY A 232 -7.62 -28.27 -4.25
CA GLY A 232 -6.49 -29.19 -4.13
C GLY A 232 -5.37 -28.97 -5.15
N GLU A 233 -5.59 -28.17 -6.20
CA GLU A 233 -4.54 -27.86 -7.17
C GLU A 233 -3.66 -26.69 -6.72
N LYS A 234 -2.53 -26.50 -7.40
CA LYS A 234 -1.62 -25.37 -7.19
C LYS A 234 -1.89 -24.20 -8.12
N VAL A 235 -1.83 -23.00 -7.55
CA VAL A 235 -1.79 -21.74 -8.29
C VAL A 235 -0.55 -20.94 -7.92
N VAL A 236 -0.06 -20.14 -8.86
CA VAL A 236 1.08 -19.24 -8.67
C VAL A 236 0.61 -17.80 -8.72
N TYR A 237 0.81 -17.06 -7.63
CA TYR A 237 0.63 -15.60 -7.60
C TYR A 237 1.96 -14.88 -7.90
N GLY A 238 2.11 -14.44 -9.15
CA GLY A 238 3.26 -13.65 -9.58
C GLY A 238 3.06 -12.17 -9.31
N ARG A 239 4.07 -11.54 -8.70
CA ARG A 239 4.08 -10.11 -8.35
C ARG A 239 5.44 -9.51 -8.64
N ASN A 240 5.50 -8.55 -9.54
CA ASN A 240 6.72 -7.80 -9.84
C ASN A 240 6.43 -6.31 -9.86
N THR A 241 7.38 -5.51 -9.38
CA THR A 241 7.44 -4.07 -9.60
C THR A 241 8.79 -3.71 -10.24
N ALA A 242 8.91 -2.51 -10.80
CA ALA A 242 10.21 -1.93 -11.11
C ALA A 242 10.24 -0.50 -10.54
N PRO A 243 11.26 -0.07 -9.75
CA PRO A 243 12.15 -0.90 -8.95
C PRO A 243 11.45 -2.06 -8.25
N ASP A 244 12.18 -3.12 -7.96
CA ASP A 244 11.63 -4.22 -7.18
C ASP A 244 11.29 -3.70 -5.78
N TRP A 245 10.04 -3.84 -5.39
CA TRP A 245 9.51 -3.40 -4.09
C TRP A 245 10.24 -4.13 -2.95
N ARG A 246 10.78 -5.32 -3.21
CA ARG A 246 11.56 -6.11 -2.26
C ARG A 246 12.86 -5.44 -1.84
N GLU A 247 13.37 -4.48 -2.60
CA GLU A 247 14.54 -3.67 -2.21
C GLU A 247 14.18 -2.60 -1.15
N TYR A 248 12.89 -2.36 -0.89
CA TYR A 248 12.38 -1.29 -0.05
C TYR A 248 11.51 -1.86 1.08
N PRO A 249 12.07 -2.18 2.25
CA PRO A 249 11.28 -2.64 3.40
C PRO A 249 10.25 -1.60 3.87
N THR A 250 10.43 -0.34 3.50
CA THR A 250 9.45 0.74 3.69
C THR A 250 9.23 1.45 2.36
N LEU A 251 8.01 1.43 1.85
CA LEU A 251 7.62 2.12 0.62
C LEU A 251 6.19 2.62 0.74
N VAL A 252 5.95 3.89 0.45
CA VAL A 252 4.61 4.45 0.47
C VAL A 252 4.37 5.37 -0.72
N GLY A 253 3.26 5.11 -1.41
CA GLY A 253 2.77 5.90 -2.53
C GLY A 253 1.99 7.13 -2.09
N ALA A 254 1.88 8.10 -2.98
CA ALA A 254 0.93 9.20 -2.90
C ALA A 254 0.73 9.87 -4.29
N GLY A 255 1.70 10.70 -4.71
CA GLY A 255 1.58 11.81 -5.68
C GLY A 255 1.07 11.50 -7.07
#